data_AF-A0A380U2R3-F1
#
_entry.id   AF-A0A380U2R3-F1
#
_cell.length_a   1.000
_cell.length_b   1.000
_cell.length_c   1.000
_cell.angle_alpha   90.00
_cell.angle_beta   90.00
_cell.angle_gamma   90.00
#
_symmetry.space_group_name_H-M   'P 1'
#
loop_
_entity.id
_entity.type
_entity.pdbx_description
1 polymer ?
#
loop_
_entity_poly.entity_id
_entity_poly.type
_entity_poly.pdbx_seq_one_letter_code
_entity_poly.pdbx_strand_id
1 'polypeptide(L)'
;MFKLLKTVFKTGDATTKYPFKPYEVDPDFRGKPELNSDQCIVCAACTMACPANALTMRTNPENGERVWSLFLGRCIFCGRCEEVCPTKAIRLTQDFELSVANKQDLYQETTFTTTNCQQCGKPFISNKELNYTVELLKQIEQGDTSVQQKLSVLHTCPDCKRQNSLEKTAGMERHMHLKLSAFDHREVNK
;
A
#
# COMPACT_ATOMS: atom_id res chain seq x y z
N MET A 1 -24.25 -47.81 32.98
CA MET A 1 -25.30 -46.82 32.67
C MET A 1 -25.16 -45.52 33.47
N PHE A 2 -25.05 -45.55 34.81
CA PHE A 2 -24.94 -44.34 35.67
C PHE A 2 -23.77 -43.39 35.38
N LYS A 3 -22.62 -43.90 34.93
CA LYS A 3 -21.48 -43.04 34.53
C LYS A 3 -21.83 -42.11 33.37
N LEU A 4 -22.64 -42.58 32.41
CA LEU A 4 -23.04 -41.81 31.25
C LEU A 4 -23.92 -40.62 31.67
N LEU A 5 -24.92 -40.87 32.51
CA LEU A 5 -25.80 -39.83 33.05
C LEU A 5 -25.01 -38.79 33.85
N LYS A 6 -24.08 -39.22 34.71
CA LYS A 6 -23.21 -38.31 35.47
C LYS A 6 -22.35 -37.42 34.56
N THR A 7 -21.83 -37.97 33.47
CA THR A 7 -21.06 -37.19 32.48
C THR A 7 -21.95 -36.18 31.77
N VAL A 8 -23.14 -36.58 31.31
CA VAL A 8 -24.07 -35.67 30.62
C VAL A 8 -24.45 -34.47 31.51
N PHE A 9 -24.83 -34.71 32.77
CA PHE A 9 -25.16 -33.61 33.69
C PHE A 9 -23.96 -32.73 34.05
N LYS A 10 -22.74 -33.29 34.10
CA LYS A 10 -21.53 -32.52 34.38
C LYS A 10 -21.09 -31.67 33.18
N THR A 11 -21.23 -32.20 31.97
CA THR A 11 -20.84 -31.52 30.73
C THR A 11 -21.82 -30.40 30.37
N GLY A 12 -23.11 -30.59 30.67
CA GLY A 12 -24.15 -29.62 30.30
C GLY A 12 -24.34 -29.53 28.79
N ASP A 13 -24.94 -28.43 28.34
CA ASP A 13 -25.20 -28.19 26.92
C ASP A 13 -23.94 -27.64 26.22
N ALA A 14 -23.49 -28.34 25.18
CA ALA A 14 -22.35 -27.91 24.38
C ALA A 14 -22.71 -26.79 23.37
N THR A 15 -24.00 -26.55 23.13
CA THR A 15 -24.48 -25.56 22.15
C THR A 15 -24.42 -24.15 22.70
N THR A 16 -24.06 -23.20 21.84
CA THR A 16 -24.15 -21.77 22.16
C THR A 16 -25.53 -21.22 21.79
N LYS A 17 -25.88 -20.04 22.30
CA LYS A 17 -27.15 -19.36 21.97
C LYS A 17 -27.09 -18.57 20.66
N TYR A 18 -26.16 -18.89 19.77
CA TYR A 18 -26.04 -18.23 18.47
C TYR A 18 -27.30 -18.48 17.62
N PRO A 19 -27.85 -17.48 16.90
CA PRO A 19 -27.36 -16.11 16.75
C PRO A 19 -27.89 -15.10 17.80
N PHE A 20 -28.73 -15.51 18.74
CA PHE A 20 -29.33 -14.60 19.75
C PHE A 20 -28.31 -14.12 20.81
N LYS A 21 -27.21 -14.83 20.99
CA LYS A 21 -25.98 -14.35 21.64
C LYS A 21 -24.86 -14.39 20.59
N PRO A 22 -24.17 -13.27 20.31
CA PRO A 22 -23.02 -13.26 19.41
C PRO A 22 -21.94 -14.25 19.84
N TYR A 23 -21.23 -14.81 18.86
CA TYR A 23 -20.09 -15.67 19.14
C TYR A 23 -18.87 -14.81 19.50
N GLU A 24 -18.26 -15.09 20.65
CA GLU A 24 -17.05 -14.39 21.10
C GLU A 24 -15.83 -15.04 20.42
N VAL A 25 -15.13 -14.27 19.60
CA VAL A 25 -13.86 -14.69 18.97
C VAL A 25 -12.67 -14.23 19.80
N ASP A 26 -11.51 -14.82 19.54
CA ASP A 26 -10.25 -14.41 20.15
C ASP A 26 -9.92 -12.92 19.82
N PRO A 27 -9.28 -12.16 20.74
CA PRO A 27 -8.81 -10.81 20.45
C PRO A 27 -7.93 -10.69 19.18
N ASP A 28 -7.13 -11.73 18.88
CA ASP A 28 -6.23 -11.77 17.73
C ASP A 28 -6.88 -12.45 16.50
N PHE A 29 -8.21 -12.59 16.50
CA PHE A 29 -8.94 -13.19 15.39
C PHE A 29 -8.75 -12.38 14.09
N ARG A 30 -8.50 -13.09 12.99
CA ARG A 30 -8.30 -12.50 11.67
C ARG A 30 -9.57 -12.58 10.83
N GLY A 31 -10.45 -11.60 11.00
CA GLY A 31 -11.69 -11.43 10.25
C GLY A 31 -11.55 -10.47 9.08
N LYS A 32 -12.59 -9.70 8.78
CA LYS A 32 -12.64 -8.76 7.64
C LYS A 32 -11.50 -7.74 7.70
N PRO A 33 -10.68 -7.60 6.64
CA PRO A 33 -9.77 -6.47 6.52
C PRO A 33 -10.54 -5.16 6.34
N GLU A 34 -10.22 -4.16 7.14
CA GLU A 34 -10.82 -2.83 7.06
C GLU A 34 -9.76 -1.74 6.92
N LEU A 35 -10.03 -0.79 6.03
CA LEU A 35 -9.15 0.34 5.74
C LEU A 35 -9.66 1.61 6.42
N ASN A 36 -8.85 2.17 7.31
CA ASN A 36 -8.97 3.56 7.74
C ASN A 36 -8.36 4.46 6.65
N SER A 37 -9.22 5.07 5.85
CA SER A 37 -8.81 5.92 4.72
C SER A 37 -8.06 7.18 5.18
N ASP A 38 -8.34 7.71 6.37
CA ASP A 38 -7.69 8.90 6.91
C ASP A 38 -6.23 8.65 7.23
N GLN A 39 -5.92 7.49 7.83
CA GLN A 39 -4.55 7.08 8.17
C GLN A 39 -3.78 6.49 6.98
N CYS A 40 -4.46 6.08 5.92
CA CYS A 40 -3.84 5.49 4.75
C CYS A 40 -3.03 6.54 3.96
N ILE A 41 -1.74 6.27 3.73
CA ILE A 41 -0.87 7.11 2.90
C ILE A 41 -0.79 6.64 1.43
N VAL A 42 -1.55 5.61 1.05
CA VAL A 42 -1.67 5.12 -0.35
C VAL A 42 -0.34 4.60 -0.95
N CYS A 43 0.56 4.09 -0.11
CA CYS A 43 1.90 3.60 -0.49
C CYS A 43 1.93 2.21 -1.16
N ALA A 44 0.77 1.56 -1.33
CA ALA A 44 0.63 0.24 -1.94
C ALA A 44 1.38 -0.93 -1.25
N ALA A 45 1.92 -0.76 -0.04
CA ALA A 45 2.61 -1.83 0.69
C ALA A 45 1.70 -3.06 0.93
N CYS A 46 0.45 -2.83 1.35
CA CYS A 46 -0.53 -3.89 1.60
C CYS A 46 -0.92 -4.65 0.32
N THR A 47 -0.99 -3.96 -0.82
CA THR A 47 -1.27 -4.59 -2.12
C THR A 47 -0.11 -5.47 -2.57
N MET A 48 1.14 -5.01 -2.40
CA MET A 48 2.34 -5.78 -2.76
C MET A 48 2.51 -7.02 -1.87
N ALA A 49 2.13 -6.93 -0.60
CA ALA A 49 2.25 -8.04 0.34
C ALA A 49 1.10 -9.07 0.26
N CYS A 50 0.03 -8.80 -0.49
CA CYS A 50 -1.14 -9.67 -0.54
C CYS A 50 -0.87 -10.93 -1.39
N PRO A 51 -0.73 -12.13 -0.79
CA PRO A 51 -0.33 -13.32 -1.54
C PRO A 51 -1.42 -13.78 -2.52
N ALA A 52 -2.68 -13.50 -2.20
CA ALA A 52 -3.81 -13.87 -3.04
C ALA A 52 -4.15 -12.80 -4.09
N ASN A 53 -3.47 -11.64 -4.12
CA ASN A 53 -3.86 -10.50 -4.97
C ASN A 53 -5.34 -10.10 -4.79
N ALA A 54 -5.85 -10.17 -3.56
CA ALA A 54 -7.20 -9.72 -3.19
C ALA A 54 -7.27 -8.19 -3.06
N LEU A 55 -6.13 -7.55 -2.79
CA LEU A 55 -5.96 -6.11 -2.75
C LEU A 55 -5.33 -5.64 -4.07
N THR A 56 -5.86 -4.55 -4.64
CA THR A 56 -5.26 -3.90 -5.82
C THR A 56 -5.23 -2.39 -5.66
N MET A 57 -4.31 -1.73 -6.40
CA MET A 57 -4.25 -0.28 -6.47
C MET A 57 -4.07 0.16 -7.92
N ARG A 58 -5.00 0.95 -8.43
CA ARG A 58 -5.05 1.41 -9.83
C ARG A 58 -4.96 2.92 -9.88
N THR A 59 -4.10 3.46 -10.73
CA THR A 59 -4.10 4.90 -11.05
C THR A 59 -4.88 5.12 -12.33
N ASN A 60 -5.80 6.08 -12.31
CA ASN A 60 -6.37 6.65 -13.52
C ASN A 60 -5.70 8.02 -13.78
N PRO A 61 -4.87 8.12 -14.83
CA PRO A 61 -4.16 9.37 -15.14
C PRO A 61 -5.08 10.49 -15.65
N GLU A 62 -6.26 10.18 -16.18
CA GLU A 62 -7.15 11.17 -16.79
C GLU A 62 -7.87 12.01 -15.74
N ASN A 63 -8.30 11.37 -14.66
CA ASN A 63 -8.98 12.03 -13.54
C ASN A 63 -8.05 12.34 -12.36
N GLY A 64 -6.78 11.91 -12.42
CA GLY A 64 -5.83 12.11 -11.34
C GLY A 64 -6.19 11.34 -10.06
N GLU A 65 -6.84 10.19 -10.19
CA GLU A 65 -7.27 9.37 -9.06
C GLU A 65 -6.45 8.09 -8.93
N ARG A 66 -6.36 7.61 -7.70
CA ARG A 66 -5.80 6.31 -7.35
C ARG A 66 -6.78 5.55 -6.48
N VAL A 67 -7.27 4.43 -7.01
CA VAL A 67 -8.30 3.60 -6.38
C VAL A 67 -7.64 2.42 -5.69
N TRP A 68 -7.87 2.29 -4.39
CA TRP A 68 -7.60 1.08 -3.63
C TRP A 68 -8.84 0.20 -3.65
N SER A 69 -8.67 -1.10 -3.88
CA SER A 69 -9.78 -2.05 -3.97
C SER A 69 -9.45 -3.35 -3.25
N LEU A 70 -10.37 -3.85 -2.44
CA LEU A 70 -10.36 -5.15 -1.79
C LEU A 70 -11.50 -6.01 -2.35
N PHE A 71 -11.16 -7.19 -2.85
CA PHE A 71 -12.14 -8.21 -3.18
C PHE A 71 -12.11 -9.34 -2.14
N LEU A 72 -13.09 -9.33 -1.22
CA LEU A 72 -13.19 -10.29 -0.13
C LEU A 72 -13.28 -11.74 -0.61
N GLY A 73 -13.90 -11.99 -1.77
CA GLY A 73 -14.02 -13.34 -2.35
C GLY A 73 -12.69 -13.99 -2.76
N ARG A 74 -11.58 -13.23 -2.77
CA ARG A 74 -10.22 -13.76 -3.01
C ARG A 74 -9.34 -13.67 -1.76
N CYS A 75 -9.77 -12.92 -0.74
CA CYS A 75 -8.99 -12.77 0.49
C CYS A 75 -8.86 -14.11 1.21
N ILE A 76 -7.65 -14.42 1.68
CA ILE A 76 -7.36 -15.63 2.48
C ILE A 76 -7.17 -15.31 3.97
N PHE A 77 -7.50 -14.08 4.39
CA PHE A 77 -7.48 -13.62 5.79
C PHE A 77 -6.14 -13.85 6.53
N CYS A 78 -5.02 -13.78 5.81
CA CYS A 78 -3.71 -14.13 6.38
C CYS A 78 -3.08 -13.08 7.30
N GLY A 79 -3.56 -11.83 7.28
CA GLY A 79 -3.02 -10.74 8.12
C GLY A 79 -1.83 -9.97 7.53
N ARG A 80 -1.22 -10.44 6.44
CA ARG A 80 -0.01 -9.79 5.86
C ARG A 80 -0.19 -8.30 5.54
N CYS A 81 -1.38 -7.89 5.12
CA CYS A 81 -1.66 -6.48 4.80
C CYS A 81 -1.59 -5.56 6.03
N GLU A 82 -2.01 -6.05 7.20
CA GLU A 82 -1.93 -5.34 8.47
C GLU A 82 -0.48 -5.24 8.96
N GLU A 83 0.27 -6.35 8.90
CA GLU A 83 1.68 -6.40 9.33
C GLU A 83 2.57 -5.42 8.56
N VAL A 84 2.37 -5.28 7.24
CA VAL A 84 3.24 -4.43 6.40
C VAL A 84 2.82 -2.96 6.38
N CYS A 85 1.66 -2.60 6.95
CA CYS A 85 1.14 -1.25 6.84
C CYS A 85 1.92 -0.28 7.75
N PRO A 86 2.70 0.67 7.21
CA PRO A 86 3.57 1.52 8.03
C PRO A 86 2.79 2.45 8.96
N THR A 87 1.57 2.83 8.58
CA THR A 87 0.69 3.71 9.37
C THR A 87 -0.41 2.96 10.11
N LYS A 88 -0.41 1.62 10.08
CA LYS A 88 -1.46 0.76 10.68
C LYS A 88 -2.88 1.11 10.22
N ALA A 89 -2.99 1.59 8.98
CA ALA A 89 -4.24 2.06 8.36
C ALA A 89 -5.15 0.94 7.88
N ILE A 90 -4.63 -0.28 7.65
CA ILE A 90 -5.44 -1.46 7.37
C ILE A 90 -5.28 -2.46 8.50
N ARG A 91 -6.38 -3.03 8.98
CA ARG A 91 -6.39 -3.99 10.10
C ARG A 91 -7.35 -5.13 9.85
N LEU A 92 -7.08 -6.27 10.48
CA LEU A 92 -8.00 -7.40 10.48
C LEU A 92 -8.94 -7.21 11.67
N THR A 93 -10.24 -7.18 11.41
CA THR A 93 -11.26 -7.02 12.45
C THR A 93 -11.70 -8.38 13.00
N GLN A 94 -12.58 -8.35 14.00
CA GLN A 94 -13.25 -9.54 14.51
C GLN A 94 -14.47 -9.96 13.69
N ASP A 95 -14.82 -9.22 12.63
CA ASP A 95 -15.99 -9.50 11.81
C ASP A 95 -15.77 -10.73 10.91
N PHE A 96 -16.59 -11.76 11.08
CA PHE A 96 -16.56 -12.99 10.28
C PHE A 96 -17.88 -13.30 9.57
N GLU A 97 -18.97 -12.62 9.91
CA GLU A 97 -20.31 -12.81 9.34
C GLU A 97 -20.44 -12.08 7.98
N LEU A 98 -19.58 -12.42 7.02
CA LEU A 98 -19.39 -11.67 5.77
C LEU A 98 -20.20 -12.22 4.58
N SER A 99 -21.27 -12.97 4.85
CA SER A 99 -22.07 -13.59 3.79
C SER A 99 -22.89 -12.53 3.06
N VAL A 100 -22.87 -12.57 1.72
CA VAL A 100 -23.61 -11.63 0.87
C VAL A 100 -24.40 -12.39 -0.21
N ALA A 101 -25.47 -11.77 -0.72
CA ALA A 101 -26.29 -12.36 -1.77
C ALA A 101 -25.68 -12.20 -3.18
N ASN A 102 -24.95 -11.10 -3.42
CA ASN A 102 -24.34 -10.82 -4.72
C ASN A 102 -22.82 -10.75 -4.62
N LYS A 103 -22.12 -11.25 -5.65
CA LYS A 103 -20.66 -11.18 -5.74
C LYS A 103 -20.13 -9.75 -5.69
N GLN A 104 -20.90 -8.77 -6.18
CA GLN A 104 -20.49 -7.37 -6.21
C GLN A 104 -20.30 -6.79 -4.80
N ASP A 105 -21.06 -7.28 -3.83
CA ASP A 105 -21.04 -6.81 -2.44
C ASP A 105 -19.74 -7.24 -1.71
N LEU A 106 -18.91 -8.09 -2.34
CA LEU A 106 -17.59 -8.47 -1.84
C LEU A 106 -16.49 -7.47 -2.21
N TYR A 107 -16.77 -6.47 -3.05
CA TYR A 107 -15.82 -5.42 -3.39
C TYR A 107 -15.94 -4.24 -2.42
N GLN A 108 -14.81 -3.74 -1.96
CA GLN A 108 -14.69 -2.49 -1.23
C GLN A 108 -13.69 -1.60 -1.96
N GLU A 109 -14.04 -0.35 -2.21
CA GLU A 109 -13.18 0.58 -2.93
C GLU A 109 -13.04 1.90 -2.17
N THR A 110 -11.88 2.53 -2.31
CA THR A 110 -11.61 3.86 -1.77
C THR A 110 -10.73 4.61 -2.75
N THR A 111 -11.17 5.81 -3.10
CA THR A 111 -10.49 6.66 -4.08
C THR A 111 -9.67 7.74 -3.39
N PHE A 112 -8.44 7.94 -3.87
CA PHE A 112 -7.52 8.95 -3.39
C PHE A 112 -7.07 9.85 -4.53
N THR A 113 -6.83 11.12 -4.24
CA THR A 113 -6.32 12.11 -5.20
C THR A 113 -4.80 11.97 -5.40
N THR A 114 -4.34 12.16 -6.63
CA THR A 114 -2.92 12.20 -6.98
C THR A 114 -2.38 13.63 -7.08
N THR A 115 -1.06 13.76 -7.00
CA THR A 115 -0.31 14.98 -7.31
C THR A 115 0.31 14.87 -8.69
N ASN A 116 0.32 16.00 -9.40
CA ASN A 116 0.96 16.13 -10.69
C ASN A 116 2.43 16.54 -10.55
N CYS A 117 3.25 16.05 -11.49
CA CYS A 117 4.65 16.42 -11.61
C CYS A 117 4.77 17.91 -11.94
N GLN A 118 5.61 18.65 -11.21
CA GLN A 118 5.86 20.07 -11.49
C GLN A 118 6.56 20.34 -12.84
N GLN A 119 7.23 19.33 -13.42
CA GLN A 119 7.94 19.46 -14.69
C GLN A 119 7.09 19.09 -15.91
N CYS A 120 6.37 17.96 -15.87
CA CYS A 120 5.62 17.47 -17.04
C CYS A 120 4.10 17.48 -16.86
N GLY A 121 3.59 17.85 -15.69
CA GLY A 121 2.16 17.93 -15.39
C GLY A 121 1.44 16.58 -15.22
N LYS A 122 2.10 15.44 -15.43
CA LYS A 122 1.47 14.12 -15.31
C LYS A 122 1.28 13.70 -13.84
N PRO A 123 0.15 13.04 -13.48
CA PRO A 123 -0.04 12.46 -12.16
C PRO A 123 0.95 11.31 -11.93
N PHE A 124 1.58 11.25 -10.76
CA PHE A 124 2.63 10.25 -10.51
C PHE A 124 2.66 9.66 -9.09
N ILE A 125 2.09 10.34 -8.11
CA ILE A 125 2.08 9.92 -6.70
C ILE A 125 0.77 10.34 -6.04
N SER A 126 0.36 9.68 -4.95
CA SER A 126 -0.79 10.16 -4.18
C SER A 126 -0.44 11.43 -3.40
N ASN A 127 -1.42 12.31 -3.21
CA ASN A 127 -1.24 13.51 -2.37
C ASN A 127 -0.81 13.13 -0.94
N LYS A 128 -1.37 12.05 -0.39
CA LYS A 128 -1.07 11.59 0.98
C LYS A 128 0.36 11.07 1.14
N GLU A 129 0.85 10.28 0.18
CA GLU A 129 2.21 9.74 0.21
C GLU A 129 3.26 10.85 0.08
N LEU A 130 3.02 11.81 -0.80
CA LEU A 130 3.89 12.97 -0.98
C LEU A 130 3.94 13.82 0.30
N ASN A 131 2.79 14.15 0.86
CA ASN A 131 2.70 14.95 2.09
C ASN A 131 3.39 14.25 3.27
N TYR A 132 3.18 12.94 3.42
CA TYR A 132 3.86 12.16 4.45
C TYR A 132 5.38 12.21 4.29
N THR A 133 5.88 12.04 3.06
CA THR A 133 7.31 12.08 2.76
C THR A 133 7.90 13.48 3.02
N VAL A 134 7.19 14.53 2.63
CA VAL A 134 7.58 15.92 2.88
C VAL A 134 7.69 16.19 4.38
N GLU A 135 6.70 15.77 5.16
CA GLU A 135 6.68 15.95 6.61
C GLU A 135 7.85 15.21 7.29
N LEU A 136 8.10 13.96 6.87
CA LEU A 136 9.23 13.19 7.38
C LEU A 136 10.58 13.86 7.07
N LEU A 137 10.76 14.42 5.87
CA LEU A 137 11.99 15.14 5.51
C LEU A 137 12.21 16.39 6.38
N LYS A 138 11.15 17.16 6.67
CA LYS A 138 11.25 18.34 7.53
C LYS A 138 11.69 18.00 8.94
N GLN A 139 11.38 16.80 9.43
CA GLN A 139 11.80 16.34 10.75
C GLN A 139 13.27 15.91 10.80
N ILE A 140 13.83 15.46 9.67
CA ILE A 140 15.20 14.93 9.60
C ILE A 140 16.23 16.04 9.31
N GLU A 141 15.88 17.03 8.48
CA GLU A 141 16.81 18.06 8.03
C GLU A 141 16.90 19.26 8.98
N GLN A 142 18.13 19.73 9.22
CA GLN A 142 18.41 20.98 9.92
C GLN A 142 18.78 22.08 8.90
N GLY A 143 17.86 23.02 8.66
CA GLY A 143 18.10 24.23 7.84
C GLY A 143 17.22 24.35 6.59
N ASP A 144 16.66 25.55 6.37
CA ASP A 144 15.61 25.80 5.36
C ASP A 144 16.05 25.59 3.91
N THR A 145 17.31 25.84 3.57
CA THR A 145 17.79 25.79 2.18
C THR A 145 17.94 24.35 1.65
N SER A 146 18.37 23.39 2.48
CA SER A 146 18.49 21.98 2.07
C SER A 146 17.10 21.36 1.83
N VAL A 147 16.12 21.76 2.65
CA VAL A 147 14.74 21.31 2.58
C VAL A 147 14.11 21.75 1.24
N GLN A 148 14.22 23.01 0.85
CA GLN A 148 13.60 23.52 -0.40
C GLN A 148 14.11 22.81 -1.65
N GLN A 149 15.43 22.55 -1.72
CA GLN A 149 16.01 21.84 -2.85
C GLN A 149 15.48 20.39 -2.94
N LYS A 150 15.35 19.70 -1.80
CA LYS A 150 14.77 18.34 -1.74
C LYS A 150 13.26 18.33 -2.06
N LEU A 151 12.51 19.35 -1.66
CA LEU A 151 11.09 19.47 -2.00
C LEU A 151 10.86 19.48 -3.51
N SER A 152 11.65 20.26 -4.26
CA SER A 152 11.54 20.30 -5.73
C SER A 152 11.69 18.90 -6.37
N VAL A 153 12.58 18.07 -5.81
CA VAL A 153 12.79 16.70 -6.25
C VAL A 153 11.59 15.84 -5.89
N LEU A 154 11.03 15.95 -4.68
CA LEU A 154 9.84 15.17 -4.30
C LEU A 154 8.63 15.44 -5.21
N HIS A 155 8.45 16.69 -5.66
CA HIS A 155 7.37 17.08 -6.58
C HIS A 155 7.62 16.72 -8.06
N THR A 156 8.70 15.99 -8.37
CA THR A 156 9.04 15.56 -9.73
C THR A 156 8.83 14.05 -9.91
N CYS A 157 8.21 13.62 -11.02
CA CYS A 157 7.94 12.21 -11.30
C CYS A 157 9.23 11.41 -11.61
N PRO A 158 9.19 10.06 -11.52
CA PRO A 158 10.36 9.21 -11.80
C PRO A 158 10.96 9.41 -13.20
N ASP A 159 10.13 9.62 -14.22
CA ASP A 159 10.60 9.80 -15.60
C ASP A 159 11.36 11.12 -15.77
N CYS A 160 10.80 12.22 -15.27
CA CYS A 160 11.47 13.52 -15.29
C CYS A 160 12.73 13.53 -14.42
N LYS A 161 12.71 12.87 -13.25
CA LYS A 161 13.92 12.66 -12.43
C LYS A 161 15.00 11.93 -13.22
N ARG A 162 14.64 10.88 -13.95
CA ARG A 162 15.57 10.12 -14.79
C ARG A 162 16.16 11.00 -15.89
N GLN A 163 15.34 11.79 -16.59
CA GLN A 163 15.80 12.73 -17.62
C GLN A 163 16.78 13.76 -17.06
N ASN A 164 16.44 14.41 -15.95
CA ASN A 164 17.30 15.41 -15.30
C ASN A 164 18.64 14.81 -14.85
N SER A 165 18.64 13.54 -14.39
CA SER A 165 19.89 12.83 -14.05
C SER A 165 20.73 12.52 -15.29
N LEU A 166 20.12 12.10 -16.40
CA LEU A 166 20.83 11.85 -17.65
C LEU A 166 21.45 13.14 -18.22
N GLU A 167 20.72 14.25 -18.19
CA GLU A 167 21.23 15.56 -18.65
C GLU A 167 22.42 16.05 -17.82
N LYS A 168 22.37 15.85 -16.49
CA LYS A 168 23.51 16.13 -15.61
C LYS A 168 24.73 15.31 -15.99
N THR A 169 24.56 14.00 -16.20
CA THR A 169 25.66 13.10 -16.59
C THR A 169 26.19 13.40 -17.99
N ALA A 170 25.32 13.69 -18.96
CA ALA A 170 25.72 14.13 -20.31
C ALA A 170 26.48 15.47 -20.25
N GLY A 171 26.13 16.35 -19.31
CA GLY A 171 26.87 17.57 -19.00
C GLY A 171 28.27 17.32 -18.41
N MET A 172 28.51 16.19 -17.75
CA MET A 172 29.82 15.85 -17.18
C MET A 172 30.87 15.56 -18.26
N GLU A 173 30.49 15.14 -19.46
CA GLU A 173 31.41 14.97 -20.60
C GLU A 173 32.10 16.28 -20.99
N ARG A 174 31.46 17.43 -20.75
CA ARG A 174 32.07 18.76 -20.99
C ARG A 174 33.11 19.13 -19.95
N HIS A 175 33.09 18.48 -18.78
CA HIS A 175 34.01 18.73 -17.66
C HIS A 175 35.03 17.59 -17.46
N MET A 176 34.81 16.43 -18.07
CA MET A 176 35.82 15.38 -18.22
C MET A 176 36.69 15.68 -19.44
N HIS A 177 38.00 15.71 -19.25
CA HIS A 177 38.97 15.78 -20.36
C HIS A 177 39.00 14.51 -21.26
N LEU A 178 37.98 13.65 -21.17
CA LEU A 178 37.86 12.40 -21.91
C LEU A 178 36.55 12.43 -22.70
N LYS A 179 36.64 12.57 -24.01
CA LYS A 179 35.50 12.39 -24.92
C LYS A 179 35.11 10.92 -24.92
N LEU A 180 33.89 10.61 -24.48
CA LEU A 180 33.33 9.25 -24.51
C LEU A 180 33.27 8.66 -25.93
N SER A 181 33.32 9.49 -26.97
CA SER A 181 33.48 9.08 -28.36
C SER A 181 34.80 8.35 -28.69
N ALA A 182 35.76 8.30 -27.76
CA ALA A 182 37.02 7.58 -27.92
C ALA A 182 36.90 6.07 -27.66
N PHE A 183 35.80 5.61 -27.05
CA PHE A 183 35.51 4.17 -26.91
C PHE A 183 34.75 3.68 -28.15
N ASP A 184 35.46 3.51 -29.27
CA ASP A 184 34.94 2.81 -30.44
C ASP A 184 34.97 1.29 -30.17
N HIS A 185 33.80 0.64 -30.17
CA HIS A 185 33.64 -0.80 -29.91
C HIS A 185 34.20 -1.72 -31.02
N ARG A 186 35.01 -1.19 -31.94
CA ARG A 186 35.54 -1.92 -33.10
C ARG A 186 36.77 -2.79 -32.82
N GLU A 187 37.34 -2.76 -31.62
CA GLU A 187 38.53 -3.57 -31.27
C GLU A 187 38.23 -4.82 -30.41
N VAL A 188 37.00 -5.35 -30.41
CA VAL A 188 36.64 -6.58 -29.66
C VAL A 188 36.50 -7.80 -30.58
N ASN A 189 37.19 -7.82 -31.73
CA ASN A 189 37.32 -9.02 -32.55
C ASN A 189 38.74 -9.11 -33.14
N LYS A 190 39.67 -9.58 -32.31
CA LYS A 190 40.89 -10.28 -32.72
C LYS A 190 41.10 -11.47 -31.79
#